data_AF-A0AAV4L1E7-F1
#
_entry.id   AF-A0AAV4L1E7-F1
#
_cell.length_a   1.000
_cell.length_b   1.000
_cell.length_c   1.000
_cell.angle_alpha   90.00
_cell.angle_beta   90.00
_cell.angle_gamma   90.00
#
_symmetry.space_group_name_H-M   'P 1'
#
loop_
_entity.id
_entity.type
_entity.pdbx_description
1 polymer ?
#
loop_
_entity_poly.entity_id
_entity_poly.type
_entity_poly.pdbx_seq_one_letter_code
_entity_poly.pdbx_strand_id
1 'polypeptide(L)'
;MATVTTPVIASDQRTYDCQTDIRLSGITVDGTDVRSTVAVRVYADESYCGQLRRGAVHLLTGVLQQARYGRIPLWLLLEGKQPVAQVRAPPWHLAAIAHVQEAFFTVTEQLSDQGRVLVPGLTMGVLGQDYIGGETGPMPVNSTYAQTLENQFRQSGIMHLMAVSGGHFVLVAGLVRRLCMWMLLDRRLTALLVSGVYVLLALAMFPSDSVTRAFIMGLIGALTYAMGRRTQALSALCWTVIGVLAVNPDMSASYGFALSSAAVLGIVLFAGRLAGAFERAMPHGIAEMMAMTVAAQLFTLPIQVLMEPELPLLSVPANLLVSPFVGLATMAGLMALACAWCEPWLAGVFAWISSWGTLVMERVALWLGGSTMAVIPWKDGVTGAVLIVAVEIGIGMLLVFVSRCLQHVRRYEAGMPGVRFGSAWHVRLSLWCEETRRLFTRRQAE
;
A
#
# COMPACT_ATOMS: atom_id res chain seq x y z
N MET A 1 -5.57 -33.82 -1.70
CA MET A 1 -5.40 -33.08 -0.44
C MET A 1 -4.68 -31.76 -0.71
N ALA A 2 -5.13 -30.69 -0.07
CA ALA A 2 -4.52 -29.37 -0.23
C ALA A 2 -4.56 -28.57 1.06
N THR A 3 -3.53 -27.75 1.27
CA THR A 3 -3.46 -26.78 2.38
C THR A 3 -3.89 -25.42 1.86
N VAL A 4 -4.85 -24.78 2.53
CA VAL A 4 -5.28 -23.42 2.18
C VAL A 4 -4.22 -22.42 2.64
N THR A 5 -3.68 -21.62 1.72
CA THR A 5 -2.55 -20.72 2.01
C THR A 5 -2.99 -19.28 2.22
N THR A 6 -4.01 -18.84 1.50
CA THR A 6 -4.58 -17.50 1.62
C THR A 6 -5.97 -17.58 2.26
N PRO A 7 -6.43 -16.53 2.93
CA PRO A 7 -7.84 -16.42 3.31
C PRO A 7 -8.75 -16.45 2.06
N VAL A 8 -10.02 -16.79 2.28
CA VAL A 8 -11.04 -16.81 1.23
C VAL A 8 -11.49 -15.37 0.97
N ILE A 9 -11.55 -15.01 -0.31
CA ILE A 9 -12.01 -13.70 -0.76
C ILE A 9 -13.04 -13.87 -1.88
N ALA A 10 -13.77 -12.80 -2.21
CA ALA A 10 -14.66 -12.74 -3.35
C ALA A 10 -13.92 -13.10 -4.65
N SER A 11 -14.60 -13.87 -5.49
CA SER A 11 -14.09 -14.31 -6.78
C SER A 11 -13.94 -13.13 -7.75
N ASP A 12 -12.86 -13.13 -8.53
CA ASP A 12 -12.71 -12.23 -9.69
C ASP A 12 -13.49 -12.74 -10.93
N GLN A 13 -13.99 -13.97 -10.88
CA GLN A 13 -14.84 -14.57 -11.91
C GLN A 13 -16.31 -14.50 -11.53
N ARG A 14 -17.16 -14.09 -12.48
CA ARG A 14 -18.62 -14.03 -12.29
C ARG A 14 -19.29 -15.39 -12.11
N THR A 15 -18.61 -16.48 -12.46
CA THR A 15 -19.16 -17.84 -12.43
C THR A 15 -19.12 -18.47 -11.05
N TYR A 16 -18.24 -17.97 -10.18
CA TYR A 16 -18.00 -18.52 -8.83
C TYR A 16 -18.08 -17.38 -7.81
N ASP A 17 -18.39 -17.72 -6.56
CA ASP A 17 -18.62 -16.70 -5.52
C ASP A 17 -17.33 -16.34 -4.76
N CYS A 18 -16.45 -17.31 -4.55
CA CYS A 18 -15.20 -17.09 -3.83
C CYS A 18 -13.98 -17.72 -4.50
N GLN A 19 -12.81 -17.19 -4.11
CA GLN A 19 -11.51 -17.71 -4.50
C GLN A 19 -10.56 -17.80 -3.31
N THR A 20 -9.63 -18.76 -3.39
CA THR A 20 -8.51 -18.89 -2.44
C THR A 20 -7.35 -19.66 -3.07
N ASP A 21 -6.13 -19.40 -2.61
CA ASP A 21 -4.94 -20.09 -3.08
C ASP A 21 -4.61 -21.26 -2.15
N ILE A 22 -4.45 -22.43 -2.73
CA ILE A 22 -4.08 -23.67 -2.04
C ILE A 22 -2.72 -24.17 -2.51
N ARG A 23 -2.05 -24.90 -1.64
CA ARG A 23 -0.88 -25.70 -2.00
C ARG A 23 -1.28 -27.17 -1.96
N LEU A 24 -1.18 -27.83 -3.12
CA LEU A 24 -1.42 -29.26 -3.19
C LEU A 24 -0.39 -30.00 -2.32
N SER A 25 -0.81 -31.09 -1.72
CA SER A 25 0.09 -32.08 -1.08
C SER A 25 0.00 -33.44 -1.77
N GLY A 26 -1.12 -33.71 -2.43
CA GLY A 26 -1.35 -34.88 -3.27
C GLY A 26 -2.63 -34.69 -4.08
N ILE A 27 -2.63 -35.22 -5.30
CA ILE A 27 -3.77 -35.20 -6.21
C ILE A 27 -4.03 -36.64 -6.66
N THR A 28 -5.30 -37.02 -6.66
CA THR A 28 -5.74 -38.31 -7.21
C THR A 28 -6.38 -38.05 -8.56
N VAL A 29 -5.75 -38.54 -9.64
CA VAL A 29 -6.26 -38.43 -11.02
C VAL A 29 -6.46 -39.84 -11.55
N ASP A 30 -7.67 -40.17 -12.00
CA ASP A 30 -8.03 -41.49 -12.55
C ASP A 30 -7.61 -42.67 -11.66
N GLY A 31 -7.71 -42.50 -10.33
CA GLY A 31 -7.33 -43.51 -9.34
C GLY A 31 -5.84 -43.60 -9.03
N THR A 32 -4.99 -42.80 -9.67
CA THR A 32 -3.56 -42.69 -9.33
C THR A 32 -3.29 -41.53 -8.40
N ASP A 33 -2.64 -41.79 -7.27
CA ASP A 33 -2.26 -40.76 -6.29
C ASP A 33 -0.85 -40.23 -6.60
N VAL A 34 -0.77 -38.94 -6.92
CA VAL A 34 0.47 -38.24 -7.27
C VAL A 34 0.73 -37.18 -6.21
N ARG A 35 1.88 -37.27 -5.54
CA ARG A 35 2.35 -36.21 -4.65
C ARG A 35 2.85 -35.03 -5.46
N SER A 36 2.27 -33.87 -5.21
CA SER A 36 2.63 -32.61 -5.87
C SER A 36 2.55 -31.48 -4.86
N THR A 37 3.46 -30.51 -4.96
CA THR A 37 3.52 -29.33 -4.08
C THR A 37 3.19 -28.02 -4.80
N VAL A 38 2.47 -28.12 -5.92
CA VAL A 38 2.14 -26.99 -6.79
C VAL A 38 1.08 -26.09 -6.15
N ALA A 39 1.20 -24.78 -6.37
CA ALA A 39 0.19 -23.80 -6.00
C ALA A 39 -0.97 -23.81 -7.02
N VAL A 40 -2.19 -23.80 -6.53
CA VAL A 40 -3.42 -23.84 -7.33
C VAL A 40 -4.40 -22.81 -6.78
N ARG A 41 -5.08 -22.07 -7.67
CA ARG A 41 -6.14 -21.16 -7.28
C ARG A 41 -7.46 -21.90 -7.33
N VAL A 42 -8.19 -21.91 -6.23
CA VAL A 42 -9.51 -22.51 -6.14
C VAL A 42 -10.56 -21.47 -6.44
N TYR A 43 -11.50 -21.79 -7.31
CA TYR A 43 -12.75 -21.06 -7.50
C TYR A 43 -13.90 -21.94 -7.03
N ALA A 44 -14.79 -21.40 -6.20
CA ALA A 44 -15.84 -22.18 -5.57
C ALA A 44 -17.16 -21.40 -5.42
N ASP A 45 -18.26 -22.15 -5.46
CA ASP A 45 -19.61 -21.65 -5.17
C ASP A 45 -19.80 -21.34 -3.67
N GLU A 46 -20.79 -20.49 -3.34
CA GLU A 46 -21.09 -19.98 -1.99
C GLU A 46 -21.08 -21.05 -0.90
N SER A 47 -21.58 -22.25 -1.20
CA SER A 47 -21.67 -23.36 -0.25
C SER A 47 -20.31 -23.85 0.30
N TYR A 48 -19.23 -23.61 -0.45
CA TYR A 48 -17.87 -23.99 -0.08
C TYR A 48 -17.13 -22.86 0.64
N CYS A 49 -17.52 -21.61 0.41
CA CYS A 49 -16.75 -20.44 0.83
C CYS A 49 -16.59 -20.35 2.36
N GLY A 50 -17.64 -20.69 3.11
CA GLY A 50 -17.58 -20.72 4.59
C GLY A 50 -16.79 -21.90 5.17
N GLN A 51 -16.51 -22.95 4.38
CA GLN A 51 -15.85 -24.17 4.84
C GLN A 51 -14.32 -24.11 4.70
N LEU A 52 -13.82 -23.29 3.78
CA LEU A 52 -12.40 -23.17 3.48
C LEU A 52 -11.74 -22.21 4.48
N ARG A 53 -10.86 -22.72 5.35
CA ARG A 53 -10.15 -21.89 6.35
C ARG A 53 -8.65 -21.85 6.10
N ARG A 54 -8.05 -20.65 6.21
CA ARG A 54 -6.60 -20.46 6.03
C ARG A 54 -5.80 -21.37 6.97
N GLY A 55 -4.85 -22.11 6.41
CA GLY A 55 -3.98 -23.04 7.12
C GLY A 55 -4.60 -24.41 7.40
N ALA A 56 -5.88 -24.62 7.11
CA ALA A 56 -6.52 -25.92 7.20
C ALA A 56 -6.15 -26.79 5.99
N VAL A 57 -6.16 -28.11 6.21
CA VAL A 57 -5.95 -29.10 5.15
C VAL A 57 -7.29 -29.72 4.80
N HIS A 58 -7.69 -29.57 3.54
CA HIS A 58 -8.96 -30.07 3.03
C HIS A 58 -8.74 -31.14 1.95
N LEU A 59 -9.68 -32.07 1.87
CA LEU A 59 -9.88 -32.91 0.70
C LEU A 59 -10.92 -32.21 -0.19
N LEU A 60 -10.49 -31.83 -1.38
CA LEU A 60 -11.27 -31.11 -2.36
C LEU A 60 -11.39 -31.95 -3.62
N THR A 61 -12.58 -31.97 -4.21
CA THR A 61 -12.87 -32.64 -5.47
C THR A 61 -13.39 -31.60 -6.45
N GLY A 62 -12.78 -31.51 -7.62
CA GLY A 62 -13.12 -30.52 -8.62
C GLY A 62 -12.38 -30.73 -9.93
N VAL A 63 -12.59 -29.82 -10.87
CA VAL A 63 -11.96 -29.85 -12.19
C VAL A 63 -10.70 -29.00 -12.16
N LEU A 64 -9.56 -29.60 -12.49
CA LEU A 64 -8.30 -28.89 -12.63
C LEU A 64 -8.15 -28.36 -14.06
N GLN A 65 -7.95 -27.06 -14.22
CA GLN A 65 -7.76 -26.40 -15.51
C GLN A 65 -6.49 -25.54 -15.49
N GLN A 66 -5.88 -25.34 -16.66
CA GLN A 66 -4.81 -24.36 -16.80
C GLN A 66 -5.38 -22.94 -16.70
N ALA A 67 -4.71 -22.10 -15.93
CA ALA A 67 -5.12 -20.71 -15.75
C ALA A 67 -5.06 -19.95 -17.07
N ARG A 68 -6.14 -19.21 -17.39
CA ARG A 68 -6.17 -18.34 -18.57
C ARG A 68 -5.43 -17.02 -18.34
N TYR A 69 -5.42 -16.57 -17.10
CA TYR A 69 -4.79 -15.34 -16.63
C TYR A 69 -4.40 -15.48 -15.15
N GLY A 70 -3.62 -14.54 -14.64
CA GLY A 70 -3.16 -14.56 -13.25
C GLY A 70 -1.86 -15.33 -13.04
N ARG A 71 -1.37 -15.29 -11.80
CA ARG A 71 -0.01 -15.75 -11.44
C ARG A 71 0.10 -17.24 -11.20
N ILE A 72 -1.01 -17.86 -10.81
CA ILE A 72 -1.04 -19.27 -10.44
C ILE A 72 -1.41 -20.06 -11.70
N PRO A 73 -0.57 -21.01 -12.14
CA PRO A 73 -0.71 -21.64 -13.46
C PRO A 73 -1.90 -22.60 -13.55
N LEU A 74 -2.49 -22.98 -12.42
CA LEU A 74 -3.56 -23.95 -12.32
C LEU A 74 -4.73 -23.38 -11.53
N TRP A 75 -5.93 -23.62 -12.05
CA TRP A 75 -7.19 -23.36 -11.39
C TRP A 75 -7.85 -24.69 -11.00
N LEU A 76 -8.45 -24.74 -9.82
CA LEU A 76 -9.30 -25.84 -9.37
C LEU A 76 -10.73 -25.30 -9.22
N LEU A 77 -11.63 -25.80 -10.05
CA LEU A 77 -13.02 -25.39 -10.08
C LEU A 77 -13.83 -26.35 -9.22
N LEU A 78 -14.42 -25.84 -8.14
CA LEU A 78 -15.30 -26.59 -7.24
C LEU A 78 -16.75 -26.28 -7.58
N GLU A 79 -17.38 -27.18 -8.32
CA GLU A 79 -18.76 -27.05 -8.75
C GLU A 79 -19.68 -27.99 -7.96
N GLY A 80 -20.90 -27.54 -7.67
CA GLY A 80 -21.95 -28.37 -7.07
C GLY A 80 -21.88 -28.47 -5.54
N LYS A 81 -22.26 -29.62 -4.98
CA LYS A 81 -22.35 -29.84 -3.51
C LYS A 81 -21.58 -31.08 -3.06
N GLN A 82 -20.35 -31.23 -3.50
CA GLN A 82 -19.49 -32.30 -2.99
C GLN A 82 -19.05 -31.97 -1.56
N PRO A 83 -18.96 -32.96 -0.66
CA PRO A 83 -18.53 -32.70 0.71
C PRO A 83 -17.05 -32.31 0.74
N VAL A 84 -16.73 -31.14 1.30
CA VAL A 84 -15.34 -30.78 1.64
C VAL A 84 -15.00 -31.39 2.99
N ALA A 85 -14.16 -32.42 2.98
CA ALA A 85 -13.70 -33.03 4.22
C ALA A 85 -12.48 -32.26 4.75
N GLN A 86 -12.63 -31.65 5.93
CA GLN A 86 -11.48 -31.07 6.65
C GLN A 86 -10.65 -32.21 7.27
N VAL A 87 -9.45 -32.43 6.74
CA VAL A 87 -8.53 -33.48 7.19
C VAL A 87 -7.73 -33.00 8.41
N ARG A 88 -7.35 -31.72 8.43
CA ARG A 88 -6.61 -31.12 9.55
C ARG A 88 -7.10 -29.69 9.80
N ALA A 89 -7.37 -29.39 11.06
CA ALA A 89 -7.70 -28.05 11.53
C ALA A 89 -6.54 -27.07 11.35
N PRO A 90 -6.83 -25.77 11.19
CA PRO A 90 -5.78 -24.76 11.09
C PRO A 90 -4.94 -24.73 12.38
N PRO A 91 -3.63 -24.43 12.29
CA PRO A 91 -2.81 -24.30 13.47
C PRO A 91 -3.26 -23.11 14.33
N TRP A 92 -3.04 -23.20 15.65
CA TRP A 92 -3.60 -22.27 16.64
C TRP A 92 -3.31 -20.79 16.35
N HIS A 93 -2.12 -20.47 15.83
CA HIS A 93 -1.73 -19.08 15.54
C HIS A 93 -2.52 -18.52 14.35
N LEU A 94 -2.75 -19.30 13.29
CA LEU A 94 -3.59 -18.88 12.16
C LEU A 94 -5.07 -18.81 12.55
N ALA A 95 -5.53 -19.71 13.42
CA ALA A 95 -6.88 -19.65 13.96
C ALA A 95 -7.10 -18.38 14.81
N ALA A 96 -6.14 -18.02 15.65
CA ALA A 96 -6.19 -16.78 16.44
C ALA A 96 -6.22 -15.54 15.54
N ILE A 97 -5.40 -15.49 14.49
CA ILE A 97 -5.40 -14.40 13.51
C ILE A 97 -6.75 -14.31 12.78
N ALA A 98 -7.29 -15.44 12.33
CA ALA A 98 -8.56 -15.47 11.62
C ALA A 98 -9.69 -14.87 12.48
N HIS A 99 -9.72 -15.17 13.77
CA HIS A 99 -10.72 -14.59 14.66
C HIS A 99 -10.48 -13.11 14.95
N VAL A 100 -9.22 -12.65 15.07
CA VAL A 100 -8.93 -11.20 15.17
C VAL A 100 -9.44 -10.46 13.93
N GLN A 101 -9.22 -11.03 12.73
CA GLN A 101 -9.72 -10.48 11.47
C GLN A 101 -11.26 -10.47 11.45
N GLU A 102 -11.90 -11.59 11.80
CA GLU A 102 -13.36 -11.72 11.86
C GLU A 102 -13.98 -10.71 12.84
N ALA A 103 -13.45 -10.59 14.05
CA ALA A 103 -13.89 -9.62 15.05
C ALA A 103 -13.74 -8.18 14.54
N PHE A 104 -12.67 -7.87 13.80
CA PHE A 104 -12.48 -6.57 13.20
C PHE A 104 -13.51 -6.27 12.10
N PHE A 105 -13.82 -7.25 11.24
CA PHE A 105 -14.87 -7.10 10.23
C PHE A 105 -16.23 -6.83 10.89
N THR A 106 -16.61 -7.59 11.92
CA THR A 106 -17.84 -7.36 12.69
C THR A 106 -17.92 -5.94 13.29
N VAL A 107 -16.79 -5.39 13.75
CA VAL A 107 -16.74 -4.01 14.25
C VAL A 107 -16.92 -3.01 13.11
N THR A 108 -16.29 -3.23 11.95
CA THR A 108 -16.39 -2.33 10.80
C THR A 108 -17.78 -2.32 10.15
N GLU A 109 -18.57 -3.38 10.32
CA GLU A 109 -19.96 -3.45 9.83
C GLU A 109 -20.87 -2.36 10.39
N GLN A 110 -20.56 -1.82 11.57
CA GLN A 110 -21.33 -0.74 12.19
C GLN A 110 -21.04 0.64 11.59
N LEU A 111 -20.08 0.74 10.67
CA LEU A 111 -19.72 1.98 10.00
C LEU A 111 -20.64 2.29 8.80
N SER A 112 -20.45 3.47 8.22
CA SER A 112 -21.06 3.82 6.93
C SER A 112 -20.65 2.85 5.82
N ASP A 113 -21.40 2.80 4.72
CA ASP A 113 -21.11 1.98 3.52
C ASP A 113 -19.66 2.14 3.05
N GLN A 114 -19.20 3.39 3.04
CA GLN A 114 -17.82 3.72 2.73
C GLN A 114 -16.83 3.13 3.74
N GLY A 115 -17.10 3.27 5.04
CA GLY A 115 -16.24 2.79 6.11
C GLY A 115 -16.11 1.27 6.09
N ARG A 116 -17.22 0.58 5.82
CA ARG A 116 -17.28 -0.88 5.62
C ARG A 116 -16.35 -1.36 4.52
N VAL A 117 -16.24 -0.62 3.41
CA VAL A 117 -15.37 -0.99 2.28
C VAL A 117 -13.92 -0.56 2.52
N LEU A 118 -13.70 0.70 2.88
CA LEU A 118 -12.38 1.34 2.83
C LEU A 118 -11.56 1.16 4.11
N VAL A 119 -12.17 1.02 5.29
CA VAL A 119 -11.39 0.81 6.53
C VAL A 119 -10.67 -0.55 6.52
N PRO A 120 -11.32 -1.68 6.18
CA PRO A 120 -10.60 -2.94 5.99
C PRO A 120 -9.56 -2.90 4.87
N GLY A 121 -9.86 -2.23 3.76
CA GLY A 121 -8.92 -2.12 2.65
C GLY A 121 -7.65 -1.37 3.05
N LEU A 122 -7.80 -0.20 3.68
CA LEU A 122 -6.66 0.57 4.18
C LEU A 122 -5.86 -0.19 5.25
N THR A 123 -6.53 -0.94 6.12
CA THR A 123 -5.87 -1.58 7.27
C THR A 123 -5.25 -2.91 6.95
N MET A 124 -5.96 -3.80 6.26
CA MET A 124 -5.59 -5.20 6.01
C MET A 124 -5.23 -5.49 4.56
N GLY A 125 -5.48 -4.55 3.64
CA GLY A 125 -5.22 -4.68 2.21
C GLY A 125 -6.28 -5.44 1.43
N VAL A 126 -7.46 -5.65 2.02
CA VAL A 126 -8.61 -6.29 1.38
C VAL A 126 -9.84 -5.47 1.66
N LEU A 127 -10.58 -5.13 0.59
CA LEU A 127 -11.80 -4.35 0.71
C LEU A 127 -12.85 -5.14 1.50
N GLY A 128 -13.66 -4.46 2.30
CA GLY A 128 -14.65 -5.16 3.14
C GLY A 128 -15.66 -5.99 2.36
N GLN A 129 -15.97 -5.58 1.13
CA GLN A 129 -16.84 -6.35 0.22
C GLN A 129 -16.21 -7.66 -0.28
N ASP A 130 -14.88 -7.74 -0.32
CA ASP A 130 -14.15 -8.89 -0.86
C ASP A 130 -13.94 -9.96 0.21
N TYR A 131 -14.23 -9.64 1.48
CA TYR A 131 -14.08 -10.59 2.57
C TYR A 131 -15.33 -11.46 2.71
N ILE A 132 -15.11 -12.78 2.73
CA ILE A 132 -16.16 -13.76 2.95
C ILE A 132 -15.80 -14.51 4.24
N GLY A 133 -16.44 -14.15 5.36
CA GLY A 133 -16.22 -14.80 6.65
C GLY A 133 -17.48 -14.88 7.51
N GLY A 134 -17.69 -16.06 8.12
CA GLY A 134 -18.74 -16.32 9.13
C GLY A 134 -20.10 -16.77 8.58
N GLU A 135 -20.79 -17.68 9.30
CA GLU A 135 -22.12 -18.25 8.96
C GLU A 135 -23.27 -17.24 9.00
N THR A 136 -23.04 -16.03 9.48
CA THR A 136 -23.96 -14.89 9.41
C THR A 136 -23.46 -13.91 8.36
N GLY A 137 -23.82 -14.16 7.11
CA GLY A 137 -23.46 -13.28 6.00
C GLY A 137 -23.91 -11.84 6.24
N PRO A 138 -23.05 -10.84 5.97
CA PRO A 138 -23.32 -9.43 6.27
C PRO A 138 -24.48 -8.89 5.43
N MET A 139 -25.09 -7.79 5.88
CA MET A 139 -25.95 -6.98 5.02
C MET A 139 -25.10 -6.53 3.82
N PRO A 140 -25.40 -6.99 2.58
CA PRO A 140 -24.48 -6.83 1.47
C PRO A 140 -24.26 -5.34 1.20
N VAL A 141 -23.01 -4.91 1.19
CA VAL A 141 -22.66 -3.60 0.63
C VAL A 141 -23.14 -3.58 -0.81
N ASN A 142 -23.75 -2.48 -1.24
CA ASN A 142 -24.21 -2.35 -2.62
C ASN A 142 -23.00 -2.52 -3.57
N SER A 143 -22.98 -3.62 -4.32
CA SER A 143 -21.88 -3.98 -5.22
C SER A 143 -21.62 -2.90 -6.27
N THR A 144 -22.68 -2.21 -6.72
CA THR A 144 -22.57 -1.08 -7.66
C THR A 144 -21.79 0.08 -7.04
N TYR A 145 -22.07 0.41 -5.79
CA TYR A 145 -21.39 1.50 -5.08
C TYR A 145 -19.90 1.18 -4.91
N ALA A 146 -19.60 -0.04 -4.45
CA ALA A 146 -18.23 -0.41 -4.15
C ALA A 146 -17.37 -0.62 -5.42
N GLN A 147 -17.94 -1.13 -6.53
CA GLN A 147 -17.27 -1.11 -7.84
C GLN A 147 -17.02 0.31 -8.35
N THR A 148 -18.00 1.22 -8.19
CA THR A 148 -17.83 2.62 -8.56
C THR A 148 -16.70 3.26 -7.75
N LEU A 149 -16.66 2.99 -6.45
CA LEU A 149 -15.63 3.48 -5.54
C LEU A 149 -14.24 2.96 -5.93
N GLU A 150 -14.11 1.66 -6.22
CA GLU A 150 -12.84 1.08 -6.67
C GLU A 150 -12.35 1.74 -7.98
N ASN A 151 -13.25 1.89 -8.97
CA ASN A 151 -12.93 2.56 -10.23
C ASN A 151 -12.50 4.01 -10.02
N GLN A 152 -13.17 4.75 -9.13
CA GLN A 152 -12.81 6.13 -8.79
C GLN A 152 -11.43 6.22 -8.11
N PHE A 153 -11.09 5.27 -7.24
CA PHE A 153 -9.75 5.15 -6.63
C PHE A 153 -8.68 4.79 -7.66
N ARG A 154 -9.03 3.95 -8.65
CA ARG A 154 -8.17 3.61 -9.80
C ARG A 154 -7.87 4.86 -10.63
N GLN A 155 -8.92 5.56 -11.07
CA GLN A 155 -8.85 6.72 -11.96
C GLN A 155 -8.16 7.92 -11.30
N SER A 156 -8.37 8.13 -10.00
CA SER A 156 -7.64 9.15 -9.23
C SER A 156 -6.20 8.75 -8.88
N GLY A 157 -5.78 7.51 -9.20
CA GLY A 157 -4.42 7.03 -9.00
C GLY A 157 -4.01 6.85 -7.53
N ILE A 158 -4.97 6.63 -6.64
CA ILE A 158 -4.75 6.41 -5.20
C ILE A 158 -5.11 4.99 -4.74
N MET A 159 -5.46 4.08 -5.67
CA MET A 159 -5.74 2.67 -5.36
C MET A 159 -4.62 1.99 -4.56
N HIS A 160 -3.36 2.39 -4.76
CA HIS A 160 -2.22 1.83 -4.01
C HIS A 160 -2.30 2.06 -2.49
N LEU A 161 -3.12 3.00 -2.02
CA LEU A 161 -3.39 3.22 -0.60
C LEU A 161 -4.28 2.11 0.00
N MET A 162 -5.09 1.46 -0.83
CA MET A 162 -5.95 0.33 -0.46
C MET A 162 -5.18 -0.99 -0.40
N ALA A 163 -3.95 -1.01 -0.91
CA ALA A 163 -3.04 -2.13 -0.72
C ALA A 163 -2.17 -1.87 0.51
N VAL A 164 -1.91 -2.91 1.32
CA VAL A 164 -0.96 -2.77 2.43
C VAL A 164 0.42 -2.37 1.90
N SER A 165 0.80 -1.15 2.20
CA SER A 165 2.08 -0.57 1.81
C SER A 165 3.12 -0.70 2.93
N GLY A 166 4.41 -0.59 2.58
CA GLY A 166 5.49 -0.52 3.57
C GLY A 166 5.37 0.65 4.55
N GLY A 167 4.55 1.66 4.24
CA GLY A 167 4.24 2.76 5.16
C GLY A 167 3.59 2.28 6.46
N HIS A 168 2.73 1.26 6.40
CA HIS A 168 2.10 0.64 7.57
C HIS A 168 3.15 0.12 8.55
N PHE A 169 4.13 -0.62 8.03
CA PHE A 169 5.27 -1.12 8.80
C PHE A 169 6.09 0.04 9.40
N VAL A 170 6.40 1.07 8.62
CA VAL A 170 7.19 2.22 9.11
C VAL A 170 6.46 2.98 10.21
N LEU A 171 5.14 3.22 10.06
CA LEU A 171 4.32 3.92 11.06
C LEU A 171 4.30 3.18 12.39
N VAL A 172 3.99 1.88 12.37
CA VAL A 172 3.92 1.08 13.61
C VAL A 172 5.30 0.94 14.25
N ALA A 173 6.35 0.69 13.45
CA ALA A 173 7.71 0.63 13.99
C ALA A 173 8.16 1.97 14.60
N GLY A 174 7.78 3.09 13.99
CA GLY A 174 8.04 4.43 14.53
C GLY A 174 7.36 4.64 15.89
N LEU A 175 6.10 4.22 16.02
CA LEU A 175 5.35 4.28 17.28
C LEU A 175 6.00 3.41 18.36
N VAL A 176 6.27 2.14 18.06
CA VAL A 176 6.90 1.19 19.00
C VAL A 176 8.27 1.71 19.44
N ARG A 177 9.08 2.20 18.51
CA ARG A 177 10.38 2.79 18.83
C ARG A 177 10.24 4.01 19.73
N ARG A 178 9.27 4.89 19.47
CA ARG A 178 9.01 6.07 20.31
C ARG A 178 8.60 5.69 21.72
N LEU A 179 7.73 4.68 21.87
CA LEU A 179 7.33 4.15 23.17
C LEU A 179 8.52 3.52 23.92
N CYS A 180 9.34 2.73 23.23
CA CYS A 180 10.55 2.13 23.82
C CYS A 180 11.55 3.21 24.26
N MET A 181 11.73 4.27 23.48
CA MET A 181 12.58 5.41 23.84
C MET A 181 12.03 6.16 25.07
N TRP A 182 10.70 6.33 25.15
CA TRP A 182 10.06 6.96 26.32
C TRP A 182 10.24 6.14 27.59
N MET A 183 10.24 4.81 27.47
CA MET A 183 10.50 3.87 28.56
C MET A 183 12.01 3.59 28.80
N LEU A 184 12.91 4.27 28.09
CA LEU A 184 14.37 4.13 28.21
C LEU A 184 14.90 2.70 27.98
N LEU A 185 14.24 1.92 27.12
CA LEU A 185 14.66 0.55 26.80
C LEU A 185 15.97 0.52 26.00
N ASP A 186 16.74 -0.55 26.20
CA ASP A 186 17.95 -0.80 25.40
C ASP A 186 17.61 -0.96 23.90
N ARG A 187 18.58 -0.60 23.07
CA ARG A 187 18.51 -0.63 21.61
C ARG A 187 18.22 -2.03 21.08
N ARG A 188 18.77 -3.07 21.72
CA ARG A 188 18.55 -4.47 21.33
C ARG A 188 17.12 -4.93 21.63
N LEU A 189 16.58 -4.57 22.79
CA LEU A 189 15.21 -4.89 23.15
C LEU A 189 14.21 -4.14 22.25
N THR A 190 14.48 -2.87 21.95
CA THR A 190 13.69 -2.09 20.99
C THR A 190 13.67 -2.75 19.61
N ALA A 191 14.83 -3.22 19.12
CA ALA A 191 14.90 -3.94 17.85
C ALA A 191 14.11 -5.25 17.87
N LEU A 192 14.18 -6.00 18.97
CA LEU A 192 13.41 -7.23 19.17
C LEU A 192 11.90 -6.94 19.11
N LEU A 193 11.43 -5.93 19.83
CA LEU A 193 10.01 -5.53 19.84
C LEU A 193 9.54 -5.09 18.44
N VAL A 194 10.33 -4.26 17.74
CA VAL A 194 10.02 -3.87 16.36
C VAL A 194 9.96 -5.08 15.43
N SER A 195 10.89 -6.03 15.56
CA SER A 195 10.88 -7.26 14.75
C SER A 195 9.66 -8.14 15.05
N GLY A 196 9.26 -8.27 16.32
CA GLY A 196 8.07 -9.01 16.72
C GLY A 196 6.79 -8.38 16.17
N VAL A 197 6.72 -7.04 16.18
CA VAL A 197 5.60 -6.30 15.59
C VAL A 197 5.54 -6.46 14.08
N TYR A 198 6.68 -6.51 13.38
CA TYR A 198 6.70 -6.82 11.95
C TYR A 198 6.20 -8.23 11.63
N VAL A 199 6.55 -9.22 12.44
CA VAL A 199 6.00 -10.58 12.30
C VAL A 199 4.50 -10.57 12.55
N LEU A 200 4.04 -9.95 13.63
CA LEU A 200 2.62 -9.87 13.97
C LEU A 200 1.82 -9.17 12.86
N LEU A 201 2.31 -8.03 12.36
CA LEU A 201 1.66 -7.29 11.28
C LEU A 201 1.66 -8.12 9.99
N ALA A 202 2.79 -8.70 9.58
CA ALA A 202 2.83 -9.53 8.36
C ALA A 202 1.89 -10.75 8.42
N LEU A 203 1.62 -11.27 9.62
CA LEU A 203 0.69 -12.37 9.84
C LEU A 203 -0.78 -11.92 9.85
N ALA A 204 -1.07 -10.77 10.46
CA ALA A 204 -2.42 -10.20 10.57
C ALA A 204 -2.93 -9.61 9.24
N MET A 205 -2.02 -9.15 8.38
CA MET A 205 -2.35 -8.62 7.06
C MET A 205 -2.62 -9.73 6.04
N PHE A 206 -3.37 -9.41 4.99
CA PHE A 206 -3.53 -10.34 3.88
C PHE A 206 -2.19 -10.49 3.13
N PRO A 207 -1.83 -11.74 2.75
CA PRO A 207 -0.54 -12.00 2.11
C PRO A 207 -0.45 -11.26 0.77
N SER A 208 0.51 -10.34 0.65
CA SER A 208 0.80 -9.60 -0.58
C SER A 208 2.31 -9.44 -0.80
N ASP A 209 2.72 -9.24 -2.06
CA ASP A 209 4.17 -9.12 -2.37
C ASP A 209 4.78 -7.84 -1.80
N SER A 210 3.98 -6.78 -1.69
CA SER A 210 4.40 -5.54 -1.05
C SER A 210 4.67 -5.74 0.45
N VAL A 211 3.83 -6.55 1.12
CA VAL A 211 4.00 -6.91 2.54
C VAL A 211 5.27 -7.73 2.75
N THR A 212 5.54 -8.73 1.92
CA THR A 212 6.76 -9.55 2.06
C THR A 212 8.03 -8.71 1.89
N ARG A 213 8.08 -7.79 0.92
CA ARG A 213 9.19 -6.84 0.77
C ARG A 213 9.33 -5.95 2.01
N ALA A 214 8.23 -5.34 2.46
CA ALA A 214 8.24 -4.44 3.61
C ALA A 214 8.70 -5.16 4.89
N PHE A 215 8.25 -6.39 5.10
CA PHE A 215 8.66 -7.25 6.20
C PHE A 215 10.18 -7.51 6.19
N ILE A 216 10.73 -7.96 5.06
CA ILE A 216 12.17 -8.28 4.96
C ILE A 216 13.02 -7.03 5.13
N MET A 217 12.69 -5.93 4.44
CA MET A 217 13.40 -4.65 4.61
C MET A 217 13.30 -4.14 6.05
N GLY A 218 12.14 -4.32 6.68
CA GLY A 218 11.90 -4.00 8.07
C GLY A 218 12.81 -4.80 9.01
N LEU A 219 12.91 -6.12 8.83
CA LEU A 219 13.80 -6.98 9.62
C LEU A 219 15.27 -6.60 9.44
N ILE A 220 15.71 -6.31 8.20
CA ILE A 220 17.06 -5.81 7.94
C ILE A 220 17.29 -4.49 8.68
N GLY A 221 16.31 -3.58 8.65
CA GLY A 221 16.35 -2.30 9.35
C GLY A 221 16.37 -2.45 10.89
N ALA A 222 15.63 -3.41 11.43
CA ALA A 222 15.64 -3.73 12.86
C ALA A 222 16.98 -4.34 13.28
N LEU A 223 17.58 -5.19 12.45
CA LEU A 223 18.90 -5.80 12.69
C LEU A 223 20.02 -4.75 12.66
N THR A 224 20.06 -3.90 11.63
CA THR A 224 21.04 -2.80 11.54
C THR A 224 20.84 -1.81 12.68
N TYR A 225 19.59 -1.59 13.09
CA TYR A 225 19.27 -0.86 14.30
C TYR A 225 19.85 -1.56 15.52
N ALA A 226 19.62 -2.85 15.79
CA ALA A 226 20.27 -3.54 16.92
C ALA A 226 21.80 -3.44 16.91
N MET A 227 22.43 -3.46 15.73
CA MET A 227 23.90 -3.47 15.56
C MET A 227 24.61 -2.13 15.78
N GLY A 228 23.91 -1.02 16.06
CA GLY A 228 24.59 0.26 16.18
C GLY A 228 24.62 1.08 14.88
N ARG A 229 24.32 0.48 13.73
CA ARG A 229 24.63 1.02 12.40
C ARG A 229 23.48 1.84 11.80
N ARG A 230 23.82 2.73 10.86
CA ARG A 230 22.84 3.44 10.02
C ARG A 230 22.36 2.51 8.91
N THR A 231 21.04 2.37 8.77
CA THR A 231 20.43 1.56 7.70
C THR A 231 20.57 2.28 6.36
N GLN A 232 21.15 1.61 5.37
CA GLN A 232 21.20 2.10 3.99
C GLN A 232 20.01 1.52 3.22
N ALA A 233 19.02 2.35 2.89
CA ALA A 233 17.78 1.92 2.26
C ALA A 233 17.99 1.22 0.91
N LEU A 234 18.94 1.72 0.10
CA LEU A 234 19.28 1.12 -1.20
C LEU A 234 19.87 -0.29 -1.03
N SER A 235 20.83 -0.46 -0.13
CA SER A 235 21.44 -1.76 0.15
C SER A 235 20.42 -2.75 0.72
N ALA A 236 19.53 -2.29 1.61
CA ALA A 236 18.44 -3.11 2.11
C ALA A 236 17.50 -3.57 0.98
N LEU A 237 17.16 -2.68 0.04
CA LEU A 237 16.34 -3.01 -1.12
C LEU A 237 17.01 -4.07 -2.00
N CYS A 238 18.30 -3.92 -2.32
CA CYS A 238 19.05 -4.91 -3.10
C CYS A 238 19.07 -6.28 -2.43
N TRP A 239 19.37 -6.34 -1.12
CA TRP A 239 19.35 -7.59 -0.36
C TRP A 239 17.96 -8.22 -0.31
N THR A 240 16.91 -7.42 -0.17
CA THR A 240 15.53 -7.92 -0.21
C THR A 240 15.18 -8.50 -1.57
N VAL A 241 15.51 -7.82 -2.68
CA VAL A 241 15.23 -8.33 -4.03
C VAL A 241 15.97 -9.64 -4.30
N ILE A 242 17.27 -9.69 -4.00
CA ILE A 242 18.07 -10.91 -4.18
C ILE A 242 17.53 -12.05 -3.31
N GLY A 243 17.24 -11.78 -2.03
CA GLY A 243 16.74 -12.78 -1.09
C GLY A 243 15.37 -13.34 -1.46
N VAL A 244 14.43 -12.48 -1.86
CA VAL A 244 13.08 -12.90 -2.28
C VAL A 244 13.15 -13.75 -3.54
N LEU A 245 13.89 -13.31 -4.56
CA LEU A 245 14.01 -14.05 -5.82
C LEU A 245 14.77 -15.38 -5.68
N ALA A 246 15.72 -15.45 -4.75
CA ALA A 246 16.43 -16.70 -4.44
C ALA A 246 15.52 -17.75 -3.78
N VAL A 247 14.54 -17.32 -2.96
CA VAL A 247 13.59 -18.22 -2.28
C VAL A 247 12.40 -18.55 -3.16
N ASN A 248 11.89 -17.55 -3.89
CA ASN A 248 10.73 -17.71 -4.77
C ASN A 248 10.94 -16.95 -6.09
N PRO A 249 11.42 -17.62 -7.15
CA PRO A 249 11.69 -16.99 -8.43
C PRO A 249 10.43 -16.46 -9.12
N ASP A 250 9.24 -17.02 -8.83
CA ASP A 250 7.98 -16.58 -9.44
C ASP A 250 7.66 -15.10 -9.12
N MET A 251 8.25 -14.57 -8.04
CA MET A 251 8.13 -13.16 -7.66
C MET A 251 8.74 -12.20 -8.68
N SER A 252 9.63 -12.65 -9.58
CA SER A 252 10.17 -11.77 -10.63
C SER A 252 9.11 -11.35 -11.66
N ALA A 253 8.07 -12.16 -11.85
CA ALA A 253 6.95 -11.86 -12.73
C ALA A 253 5.81 -11.12 -12.01
N SER A 254 5.97 -10.84 -10.71
CA SER A 254 4.95 -10.13 -9.94
C SER A 254 5.01 -8.62 -10.18
N TYR A 255 3.94 -8.08 -10.77
CA TYR A 255 3.74 -6.63 -10.86
C TYR A 255 3.72 -5.93 -9.49
N GLY A 256 3.14 -6.56 -8.46
CA GLY A 256 3.05 -5.96 -7.12
C GLY A 256 4.42 -5.81 -6.47
N PHE A 257 5.27 -6.84 -6.62
CA PHE A 257 6.65 -6.80 -6.15
C PHE A 257 7.48 -5.76 -6.93
N ALA A 258 7.32 -5.73 -8.25
CA ALA A 258 8.01 -4.79 -9.13
C ALA A 258 7.62 -3.34 -8.84
N LEU A 259 6.32 -3.02 -8.77
CA LEU A 259 5.81 -1.69 -8.43
C LEU A 259 6.28 -1.23 -7.05
N SER A 260 6.18 -2.09 -6.03
CA SER A 260 6.58 -1.75 -4.66
C SER A 260 8.09 -1.51 -4.55
N SER A 261 8.90 -2.29 -5.28
CA SER A 261 10.36 -2.13 -5.31
C SER A 261 10.80 -0.91 -6.12
N ALA A 262 10.16 -0.65 -7.27
CA ALA A 262 10.42 0.51 -8.12
C ALA A 262 10.05 1.81 -7.41
N ALA A 263 8.90 1.86 -6.72
CA ALA A 263 8.50 3.02 -5.91
C ALA A 263 9.57 3.38 -4.87
N VAL A 264 10.05 2.38 -4.12
CA VAL A 264 11.09 2.61 -3.09
C VAL A 264 12.42 3.02 -3.71
N LEU A 265 12.80 2.43 -4.84
CA LEU A 265 13.99 2.86 -5.58
C LEU A 265 13.89 4.33 -5.99
N GLY A 266 12.77 4.73 -6.58
CA GLY A 266 12.49 6.12 -6.97
C GLY A 266 12.57 7.08 -5.79
N ILE A 267 11.87 6.76 -4.69
CA ILE A 267 11.87 7.57 -3.46
C ILE A 267 13.30 7.73 -2.91
N VAL A 268 14.06 6.63 -2.78
CA VAL A 268 15.42 6.67 -2.20
C VAL A 268 16.39 7.48 -3.07
N LEU A 269 16.25 7.43 -4.39
CA LEU A 269 17.16 8.12 -5.31
C LEU A 269 16.81 9.60 -5.55
N PHE A 270 15.51 9.92 -5.65
CA PHE A 270 15.04 11.21 -6.16
C PHE A 270 14.27 12.05 -5.13
N ALA A 271 13.63 11.48 -4.10
CA ALA A 271 12.77 12.26 -3.21
C ALA A 271 13.52 13.42 -2.53
N GLY A 272 14.73 13.19 -2.01
CA GLY A 272 15.52 14.26 -1.37
C GLY A 272 15.93 15.39 -2.33
N ARG A 273 16.23 15.07 -3.59
CA ARG A 273 16.59 16.07 -4.61
C ARG A 273 15.37 16.88 -5.05
N LEU A 274 14.24 16.21 -5.23
CA LEU A 274 12.97 16.84 -5.58
C LEU A 274 12.46 17.72 -4.44
N ALA A 275 12.55 17.27 -3.19
CA ALA A 275 12.15 18.04 -2.02
C ALA A 275 12.90 19.37 -1.94
N GLY A 276 14.24 19.37 -2.07
CA GLY A 276 15.03 20.59 -2.06
C GLY A 276 14.78 21.53 -3.25
N ALA A 277 14.28 21.02 -4.39
CA ALA A 277 13.84 21.85 -5.51
C ALA A 277 12.48 22.49 -5.23
N PHE A 278 11.57 21.71 -4.65
CA PHE A 278 10.21 22.08 -4.29
C PHE A 278 10.13 23.06 -3.10
N GLU A 279 11.01 22.93 -2.13
CA GLU A 279 11.14 23.86 -0.99
C GLU A 279 11.39 25.32 -1.40
N ARG A 280 11.87 25.55 -2.62
CA ARG A 280 12.05 26.91 -3.15
C ARG A 280 10.74 27.61 -3.46
N ALA A 281 9.66 26.85 -3.66
CA ALA A 281 8.35 27.35 -4.07
C ALA A 281 7.25 27.08 -3.03
N MET A 282 7.42 26.08 -2.15
CA MET A 282 6.40 25.67 -1.18
C MET A 282 6.99 25.29 0.19
N PRO A 283 6.17 25.25 1.26
CA PRO A 283 6.60 24.82 2.59
C PRO A 283 7.16 23.39 2.59
N HIS A 284 8.13 23.15 3.47
CA HIS A 284 8.88 21.89 3.58
C HIS A 284 7.98 20.63 3.62
N GLY A 285 6.91 20.62 4.42
CA GLY A 285 6.03 19.44 4.51
C GLY A 285 5.32 19.09 3.19
N ILE A 286 4.82 20.09 2.46
CA ILE A 286 4.16 19.89 1.16
C ILE A 286 5.21 19.49 0.11
N ALA A 287 6.39 20.11 0.17
CA ALA A 287 7.52 19.80 -0.71
C ALA A 287 7.93 18.33 -0.60
N GLU A 288 8.06 17.81 0.62
CA GLU A 288 8.41 16.41 0.87
C GLU A 288 7.34 15.45 0.36
N MET A 289 6.06 15.70 0.65
CA MET A 289 4.95 14.85 0.20
C MET A 289 4.87 14.79 -1.34
N MET A 290 4.96 15.94 -2.00
CA MET A 290 5.01 16.01 -3.46
C MET A 290 6.24 15.31 -4.02
N ALA A 291 7.42 15.53 -3.42
CA ALA A 291 8.65 14.92 -3.87
C ALA A 291 8.63 13.39 -3.78
N MET A 292 8.11 12.83 -2.67
CA MET A 292 7.94 11.38 -2.52
C MET A 292 6.97 10.82 -3.55
N THR A 293 5.84 11.48 -3.77
CA THR A 293 4.79 11.04 -4.71
C THR A 293 5.31 11.03 -6.14
N VAL A 294 5.94 12.13 -6.58
CA VAL A 294 6.52 12.26 -7.92
C VAL A 294 7.68 11.27 -8.12
N ALA A 295 8.53 11.10 -7.10
CA ALA A 295 9.64 10.15 -7.16
C ALA A 295 9.17 8.70 -7.29
N ALA A 296 8.11 8.32 -6.56
CA ALA A 296 7.52 7.00 -6.65
C ALA A 296 6.90 6.78 -8.04
N GLN A 297 6.07 7.72 -8.50
CA GLN A 297 5.37 7.63 -9.79
C GLN A 297 6.31 7.53 -10.97
N LEU A 298 7.39 8.31 -10.99
CA LEU A 298 8.39 8.28 -12.06
C LEU A 298 8.97 6.86 -12.29
N PHE A 299 8.99 6.02 -11.26
CA PHE A 299 9.49 4.65 -11.36
C PHE A 299 8.38 3.61 -11.50
N THR A 300 7.16 3.91 -11.06
CA THR A 300 6.03 2.97 -11.14
C THR A 300 5.20 3.12 -12.41
N LEU A 301 5.13 4.32 -13.01
CA LEU A 301 4.31 4.60 -14.19
C LEU A 301 4.64 3.68 -15.38
N PRO A 302 5.91 3.42 -15.73
CA PRO A 302 6.22 2.49 -16.82
C PRO A 302 5.67 1.08 -16.59
N ILE A 303 5.71 0.60 -15.34
CA ILE A 303 5.20 -0.73 -14.95
C ILE A 303 3.67 -0.72 -14.92
N GLN A 304 3.06 0.38 -14.46
CA GLN A 304 1.61 0.53 -14.41
C GLN A 304 0.99 0.48 -15.80
N VAL A 305 1.62 1.13 -16.79
CA VAL A 305 1.17 1.12 -18.20
C VAL A 305 1.21 -0.28 -18.83
N LEU A 306 2.07 -1.19 -18.35
CA LEU A 306 2.04 -2.60 -18.79
C LEU A 306 0.79 -3.33 -18.29
N MET A 307 0.28 -2.96 -17.12
CA MET A 307 -0.87 -3.61 -16.51
C MET A 307 -2.18 -3.07 -17.08
N GLU A 308 -2.28 -1.75 -17.15
CA GLU A 308 -3.47 -1.07 -17.62
C GLU A 308 -3.03 0.17 -18.41
N PRO A 309 -3.49 0.32 -19.66
CA PRO A 309 -3.03 1.37 -20.57
C PRO A 309 -3.70 2.72 -20.27
N GLU A 310 -3.69 3.13 -19.01
CA GLU A 310 -4.38 4.30 -18.49
C GLU A 310 -3.42 5.13 -17.63
N LEU A 311 -3.33 6.43 -17.90
CA LEU A 311 -2.49 7.35 -17.14
C LEU A 311 -3.34 8.20 -16.18
N PRO A 312 -3.25 7.98 -14.85
CA PRO A 312 -3.98 8.78 -13.86
C PRO A 312 -3.26 10.13 -13.66
N LEU A 313 -3.64 11.14 -14.43
CA LEU A 313 -3.02 12.47 -14.38
C LEU A 313 -3.20 13.16 -13.02
N LEU A 314 -4.34 12.90 -12.37
CA LEU A 314 -4.70 13.52 -11.10
C LEU A 314 -4.11 12.79 -9.88
N SER A 315 -3.22 11.82 -10.09
CA SER A 315 -2.62 11.06 -8.99
C SER A 315 -1.76 11.92 -8.05
N VAL A 316 -0.96 12.88 -8.57
CA VAL A 316 -0.16 13.78 -7.71
C VAL A 316 -1.05 14.65 -6.80
N PRO A 317 -2.03 15.43 -7.32
CA PRO A 317 -2.88 16.24 -6.46
C PRO A 317 -3.77 15.39 -5.53
N ALA A 318 -4.25 14.22 -5.99
CA ALA A 318 -5.01 13.30 -5.15
C ALA A 318 -4.19 12.83 -3.93
N ASN A 319 -2.97 12.35 -4.16
CA ASN A 319 -2.08 11.91 -3.10
C ASN A 319 -1.72 13.04 -2.13
N LEU A 320 -1.52 14.26 -2.63
CA LEU A 320 -1.21 15.40 -1.77
C LEU A 320 -2.37 15.73 -0.81
N LEU A 321 -3.61 15.73 -1.32
CA LEU A 321 -4.81 15.99 -0.52
C LEU A 321 -5.08 14.87 0.51
N VAL A 322 -4.79 13.62 0.14
CA VAL A 322 -5.09 12.44 0.95
C VAL A 322 -3.99 12.15 1.98
N SER A 323 -2.72 12.41 1.65
CA SER A 323 -1.56 12.00 2.47
C SER A 323 -1.60 12.38 3.96
N PRO A 324 -2.11 13.56 4.39
CA PRO A 324 -2.16 13.90 5.82
C PRO A 324 -3.13 13.01 6.61
N PHE A 325 -4.16 12.49 5.94
CA PHE A 325 -5.20 11.67 6.54
C PHE A 325 -4.85 10.18 6.54
N VAL A 326 -4.05 9.72 5.58
CA VAL A 326 -3.64 8.30 5.47
C VAL A 326 -2.97 7.83 6.75
N GLY A 327 -1.95 8.55 7.25
CA GLY A 327 -1.21 8.11 8.42
C GLY A 327 -2.09 7.96 9.67
N LEU A 328 -3.00 8.91 9.89
CA LEU A 328 -3.95 8.89 11.00
C LEU A 328 -4.99 7.77 10.84
N ALA A 329 -5.56 7.63 9.65
CA ALA A 329 -6.55 6.59 9.35
C ALA A 329 -5.95 5.19 9.48
N THR A 330 -4.77 4.95 8.89
CA THR A 330 -4.01 3.70 9.01
C THR A 330 -3.72 3.37 10.48
N MET A 331 -3.23 4.35 11.26
CA MET A 331 -2.90 4.11 12.66
C MET A 331 -4.16 3.79 13.49
N ALA A 332 -5.24 4.55 13.31
CA ALA A 332 -6.51 4.28 13.97
C ALA A 332 -7.07 2.89 13.59
N GLY A 333 -7.05 2.55 12.31
CA GLY A 333 -7.53 1.25 11.84
C GLY A 333 -6.68 0.07 12.31
N LEU A 334 -5.35 0.21 12.40
CA LEU A 334 -4.48 -0.80 12.99
C LEU A 334 -4.71 -0.96 14.50
N MET A 335 -5.01 0.13 15.22
CA MET A 335 -5.42 0.06 16.63
C MET A 335 -6.78 -0.62 16.79
N ALA A 336 -7.73 -0.35 15.91
CA ALA A 336 -9.02 -1.04 15.88
C ALA A 336 -8.83 -2.56 15.68
N LEU A 337 -7.98 -2.98 14.72
CA LEU A 337 -7.64 -4.38 14.51
C LEU A 337 -7.01 -5.02 15.76
N ALA A 338 -6.10 -4.33 16.43
CA ALA A 338 -5.46 -4.84 17.64
C ALA A 338 -6.45 -4.97 18.83
N CYS A 339 -7.43 -4.08 18.93
CA CYS A 339 -8.43 -4.08 20.01
C CYS A 339 -9.64 -4.99 19.75
N ALA A 340 -9.91 -5.36 18.49
CA ALA A 340 -11.15 -6.01 18.08
C ALA A 340 -11.46 -7.32 18.83
N TRP A 341 -10.44 -8.16 19.09
CA TRP A 341 -10.63 -9.40 19.84
C TRP A 341 -10.94 -9.16 21.33
N CYS A 342 -10.32 -8.14 21.95
CA CYS A 342 -10.39 -7.97 23.41
C CYS A 342 -11.57 -7.09 23.84
N GLU A 343 -11.77 -5.96 23.16
CA GLU A 343 -12.76 -4.94 23.51
C GLU A 343 -13.39 -4.34 22.24
N PRO A 344 -14.51 -4.93 21.76
CA PRO A 344 -15.17 -4.51 20.53
C PRO A 344 -15.62 -3.04 20.53
N TRP A 345 -16.00 -2.51 21.70
CA TRP A 345 -16.40 -1.10 21.82
C TRP A 345 -15.24 -0.15 21.52
N LEU A 346 -14.06 -0.41 22.10
CA LEU A 346 -12.88 0.41 21.88
C LEU A 346 -12.40 0.29 20.42
N ALA A 347 -12.47 -0.91 19.86
CA ALA A 347 -12.21 -1.14 18.44
C ALA A 347 -13.16 -0.33 17.54
N GLY A 348 -14.45 -0.26 17.90
CA GLY A 348 -15.46 0.54 17.18
C GLY A 348 -15.14 2.04 17.18
N VAL A 349 -14.66 2.58 18.31
CA VAL A 349 -14.22 3.99 18.38
C VAL A 349 -13.04 4.26 17.44
N PHE A 350 -12.03 3.38 17.45
CA PHE A 350 -10.89 3.52 16.54
C PHE A 350 -11.27 3.33 15.08
N ALA A 351 -12.17 2.39 14.77
CA ALA A 351 -12.69 2.16 13.43
C ALA A 351 -13.49 3.37 12.93
N TRP A 352 -14.27 4.01 13.81
CA TRP A 352 -14.99 5.25 13.51
C TRP A 352 -14.05 6.41 13.22
N ILE A 353 -12.98 6.58 14.01
CA ILE A 353 -11.93 7.57 13.75
C ILE A 353 -11.26 7.31 12.39
N SER A 354 -10.95 6.04 12.08
CA SER A 354 -10.42 5.65 10.77
C SER A 354 -11.38 5.99 9.64
N SER A 355 -12.69 5.80 9.84
CA SER A 355 -13.73 6.08 8.86
C SER A 355 -13.78 7.56 8.46
N TRP A 356 -13.50 8.49 9.38
CA TRP A 356 -13.38 9.91 9.03
C TRP A 356 -12.25 10.19 8.05
N GLY A 357 -11.09 9.56 8.26
CA GLY A 357 -9.96 9.71 7.35
C GLY A 357 -10.22 9.09 5.99
N THR A 358 -10.83 7.90 5.95
CA THR A 358 -11.19 7.25 4.69
C THR A 358 -12.29 8.03 3.95
N LEU A 359 -13.23 8.68 4.65
CA LEU A 359 -14.28 9.51 4.03
C LEU A 359 -13.69 10.67 3.22
N VAL A 360 -12.60 11.28 3.72
CA VAL A 360 -11.87 12.29 2.94
C VAL A 360 -11.29 11.67 1.67
N MET A 361 -10.73 10.45 1.75
CA MET A 361 -10.21 9.74 0.58
C MET A 361 -11.29 9.45 -0.45
N GLU A 362 -12.46 8.97 -0.01
CA GLU A 362 -13.62 8.77 -0.89
C GLU A 362 -14.00 10.09 -1.58
N ARG A 363 -14.15 11.17 -0.81
CA ARG A 363 -14.59 12.45 -1.38
C ARG A 363 -13.59 12.97 -2.42
N VAL A 364 -12.29 12.84 -2.16
CA VAL A 364 -11.23 13.22 -3.10
C VAL A 364 -11.26 12.31 -4.33
N ALA A 365 -11.44 11.00 -4.15
CA ALA A 365 -11.55 10.04 -5.24
C ALA A 365 -12.75 10.35 -6.14
N LEU A 366 -13.93 10.60 -5.57
CA LEU A 366 -15.15 10.94 -6.31
C LEU A 366 -15.01 12.28 -7.05
N TRP A 367 -14.34 13.26 -6.44
CA TRP A 367 -14.15 14.58 -7.02
C TRP A 367 -13.16 14.57 -8.19
N LEU A 368 -12.01 13.90 -8.02
CA LEU A 368 -10.97 13.85 -9.04
C LEU A 368 -11.22 12.76 -10.08
N GLY A 369 -11.59 11.55 -9.65
CA GLY A 369 -11.86 10.40 -10.51
C GLY A 369 -13.09 10.59 -11.39
N GLY A 370 -14.12 11.28 -10.91
CA GLY A 370 -15.33 11.57 -11.68
C GLY A 370 -15.12 12.62 -12.78
N SER A 371 -13.96 13.25 -12.85
CA SER A 371 -13.66 14.23 -13.89
C SER A 371 -13.26 13.56 -15.20
N THR A 372 -13.70 14.12 -16.34
CA THR A 372 -13.33 13.63 -17.68
C THR A 372 -11.82 13.72 -17.98
N MET A 373 -11.07 14.43 -17.15
CA MET A 373 -9.61 14.57 -17.24
C MET A 373 -8.84 13.66 -16.28
N ALA A 374 -9.53 12.77 -15.53
CA ALA A 374 -8.91 11.90 -14.56
C ALA A 374 -7.87 10.96 -15.19
N VAL A 375 -8.22 10.41 -16.35
CA VAL A 375 -7.43 9.41 -17.06
C VAL A 375 -7.27 9.78 -18.53
N ILE A 376 -6.05 9.65 -19.03
CA ILE A 376 -5.77 9.66 -20.46
C ILE A 376 -5.54 8.22 -20.93
N PRO A 377 -6.27 7.74 -21.96
CA PRO A 377 -5.97 6.46 -22.58
C PRO A 377 -4.58 6.52 -23.22
N TRP A 378 -3.76 5.52 -22.93
CA TRP A 378 -2.40 5.42 -23.44
C TRP A 378 -2.25 4.20 -24.35
N LYS A 379 -1.08 4.07 -24.97
CA LYS A 379 -0.80 2.91 -25.81
C LYS A 379 -0.50 1.68 -24.95
N ASP A 380 -1.06 0.54 -25.31
CA ASP A 380 -0.86 -0.72 -24.61
C ASP A 380 0.54 -1.31 -24.81
N GLY A 381 0.91 -2.17 -23.86
CA GLY A 381 2.06 -3.07 -23.94
C GLY A 381 3.43 -2.39 -23.85
N VAL A 382 4.46 -3.13 -24.26
CA VAL A 382 5.87 -2.70 -24.17
C VAL A 382 6.12 -1.38 -24.90
N THR A 383 5.42 -1.15 -26.01
CA THR A 383 5.50 0.11 -26.75
C THR A 383 5.01 1.30 -25.93
N GLY A 384 3.93 1.14 -25.15
CA GLY A 384 3.44 2.16 -24.24
C GLY A 384 4.45 2.50 -23.15
N ALA A 385 5.06 1.46 -22.59
CA ALA A 385 6.07 1.55 -21.55
C ALA A 385 7.34 2.30 -22.00
N VAL A 386 7.85 1.99 -23.19
CA VAL A 386 9.01 2.69 -23.75
C VAL A 386 8.67 4.15 -24.05
N LEU A 387 7.46 4.42 -24.53
CA LEU A 387 7.01 5.79 -24.84
C LEU A 387 6.88 6.64 -23.58
N ILE A 388 6.35 6.09 -22.48
CA ILE A 388 6.26 6.83 -21.22
C ILE A 388 7.65 7.11 -20.63
N VAL A 389 8.57 6.14 -20.68
CA VAL A 389 9.97 6.35 -20.27
C VAL A 389 10.63 7.44 -21.12
N ALA A 390 10.39 7.45 -22.43
CA ALA A 390 10.92 8.51 -23.30
C ALA A 390 10.34 9.89 -22.95
N VAL A 391 9.05 9.96 -22.63
CA VAL A 391 8.38 11.20 -22.18
C VAL A 391 8.93 11.66 -20.83
N GLU A 392 9.10 10.77 -19.86
CA GLU A 392 9.67 11.08 -18.54
C GLU A 392 11.11 11.59 -18.66
N ILE A 393 11.93 10.94 -19.49
CA ILE A 393 13.29 11.40 -19.80
C ILE A 393 13.24 12.77 -20.48
N GLY A 394 12.34 12.96 -21.45
CA GLY A 394 12.17 14.23 -22.15
C GLY A 394 11.79 15.38 -21.21
N ILE A 395 10.83 15.15 -20.29
CA ILE A 395 10.44 16.11 -19.24
C ILE A 395 11.62 16.37 -18.31
N GLY A 396 12.34 15.33 -17.88
CA GLY A 396 13.53 15.47 -17.04
C GLY A 396 14.63 16.31 -17.70
N MET A 397 14.93 16.05 -18.97
CA MET A 397 15.89 16.82 -19.76
C MET A 397 15.45 18.28 -19.93
N LEU A 398 14.16 18.52 -20.20
CA LEU A 398 13.59 19.86 -20.32
C LEU A 398 13.72 20.63 -19.00
N LEU A 399 13.42 20.01 -17.86
CA LEU A 399 13.57 20.64 -16.54
C LEU A 399 15.04 20.96 -16.23
N VAL A 400 15.96 20.06 -16.58
CA VAL A 400 17.41 20.31 -16.44
C VAL A 400 17.85 21.46 -17.37
N PHE A 401 17.36 21.50 -18.61
CA PHE A 401 17.67 22.56 -19.56
C PHE A 401 17.14 23.92 -19.07
N VAL A 402 15.86 24.00 -18.69
CA VAL A 402 15.25 25.23 -18.16
C VAL A 402 15.94 25.69 -16.89
N SER A 403 16.26 24.79 -15.97
CA SER A 403 16.98 25.16 -14.74
C SER A 403 18.39 25.66 -15.02
N ARG A 404 19.11 25.07 -15.99
CA ARG A 404 20.41 25.57 -16.45
C ARG A 404 20.29 26.94 -17.13
N CYS A 405 19.30 27.15 -17.99
CA CYS A 405 19.04 28.44 -18.62
C CYS A 405 18.72 29.52 -17.58
N LEU A 406 17.85 29.23 -16.61
CA LEU A 406 17.52 30.16 -15.52
C LEU A 406 18.74 30.46 -14.63
N GLN A 407 19.59 29.47 -14.35
CA GLN A 407 20.85 29.68 -13.64
C GLN A 407 21.84 30.52 -14.46
N HIS A 408 21.90 30.32 -15.77
CA HIS A 408 22.77 31.07 -16.66
C HIS A 408 22.33 32.54 -16.79
N VAL A 409 21.02 32.79 -16.88
CA VAL A 409 20.43 34.14 -16.83
C VAL A 409 20.69 34.80 -15.47
N ARG A 410 20.47 34.08 -14.36
CA ARG A 410 20.79 34.58 -13.00
C ARG A 410 22.28 34.87 -12.80
N ARG A 411 23.19 34.09 -13.40
CA ARG A 411 24.64 34.36 -13.34
C ARG A 411 25.04 35.58 -14.17
N TYR A 412 24.36 35.82 -15.30
CA TYR A 412 24.58 37.03 -16.10
C TYR A 412 24.11 38.31 -15.37
N GLU A 413 23.08 38.23 -14.53
CA GLU A 413 22.62 39.35 -13.71
C GLU A 413 23.51 39.63 -12.48
N ALA A 414 24.30 38.66 -12.01
CA ALA A 414 25.16 38.80 -10.84
C ALA A 414 26.46 39.61 -11.08
N GLY A 415 26.68 40.09 -12.32
CA GLY A 415 27.88 40.85 -12.71
C GLY A 415 27.71 42.37 -12.76
N MET A 416 26.55 42.93 -12.42
CA MET A 416 26.38 44.39 -12.34
C MET A 416 26.74 44.91 -10.94
N PRO A 417 27.62 45.93 -10.81
CA PRO A 417 27.99 46.50 -9.53
C PRO A 417 26.79 47.22 -8.91
N GLY A 418 26.15 46.55 -7.96
CA GLY A 418 24.96 47.02 -7.27
C GLY A 418 24.14 45.83 -6.78
N VAL A 419 24.32 45.45 -5.52
CA VAL A 419 23.62 44.33 -4.89
C VAL A 419 22.10 44.49 -5.05
N ARG A 420 21.43 43.55 -5.71
CA ARG A 420 19.97 43.44 -5.65
C ARG A 420 19.54 42.19 -4.89
N PHE A 421 18.78 42.47 -3.83
CA PHE A 421 18.10 41.56 -2.93
C PHE A 421 17.32 40.47 -3.67
N GLY A 422 17.46 39.23 -3.23
CA GLY A 422 16.73 38.08 -3.77
C GLY A 422 15.22 38.31 -3.72
N SER A 423 14.56 38.06 -4.86
CA SER A 423 13.12 38.21 -5.10
C SER A 423 12.23 37.18 -4.39
N ALA A 424 12.65 36.67 -3.22
CA ALA A 424 11.83 35.75 -2.45
C ALA A 424 10.85 36.56 -1.59
N TRP A 425 9.55 36.31 -1.74
CA TRP A 425 8.49 36.98 -0.97
C TRP A 425 8.73 36.91 0.55
N HIS A 426 9.29 35.80 1.05
CA HIS A 426 9.66 35.63 2.46
C HIS A 426 10.73 36.63 2.95
N VAL A 427 11.69 37.01 2.09
CA VAL A 427 12.73 38.00 2.45
C VAL A 427 12.10 39.39 2.56
N ARG A 428 11.19 39.74 1.65
CA ARG A 428 10.41 41.00 1.74
C ARG A 428 9.56 41.05 3.00
N LEU A 429 8.91 39.95 3.35
CA LEU A 429 8.08 39.87 4.57
C LEU A 429 8.94 40.04 5.84
N SER A 430 10.11 39.40 5.88
CA SER A 430 11.02 39.51 7.03
C SER A 430 11.57 40.94 7.20
N LEU A 431 11.97 41.60 6.11
CA LEU A 431 12.46 42.98 6.12
C LEU A 431 11.36 43.96 6.48
N TRP A 432 10.15 43.78 5.92
CA TRP A 432 9.00 44.59 6.30
C TRP A 432 8.68 44.46 7.79
N CYS A 433 8.68 43.24 8.34
CA CYS A 433 8.51 43.04 9.78
C CYS A 433 9.61 43.71 10.61
N GLU A 434 10.87 43.63 10.16
CA GLU A 434 12.01 44.22 10.87
C GLU A 434 12.00 45.75 10.83
N GLU A 435 11.71 46.36 9.68
CA GLU A 435 11.54 47.81 9.53
C GLU A 435 10.34 48.33 10.31
N THR A 436 9.21 47.62 10.27
CA THR A 436 8.02 47.96 11.05
C THR A 436 8.35 47.96 12.55
N ARG A 437 9.08 46.95 13.03
CA ARG A 437 9.52 46.87 14.43
C ARG A 437 10.48 48.01 14.82
N ARG A 438 11.37 48.45 13.91
CA ARG A 438 12.27 49.59 14.12
C ARG A 438 11.53 50.94 14.16
N LEU A 439 10.48 51.10 13.36
CA LEU A 439 9.63 52.30 13.38
C LEU A 439 8.86 52.43 14.70
N PHE A 440 8.35 51.32 15.25
CA PHE A 440 7.66 51.34 16.54
C PHE A 440 8.61 51.52 17.73
N THR A 441 9.85 51.04 17.66
CA THR A 441 10.83 51.22 18.74
C THR A 441 11.46 52.62 18.75
N ARG A 442 11.58 53.30 17.60
CA ARG A 442 12.04 54.70 17.57
C ARG A 442 11.04 55.69 18.17
N ARG A 443 9.74 55.42 18.08
CA ARG A 443 8.70 56.27 18.69
C ARG A 443 8.61 56.21 20.22
N GLN A 444 9.38 55.32 20.87
CA GLN A 444 9.47 55.28 22.34
C GLN A 444 10.74 55.96 22.88
N ALA A 445 11.60 56.49 22.01
CA ALA A 445 12.86 57.15 22.36
C ALA A 445 12.88 58.66 22.04
N GLU A 446 11.77 59.20 21.54
CA GLU A 446 11.43 60.63 21.52
C GLU A 446 10.26 60.83 22.49
#